data_AF-A0A932Q3D5-F1
#
_entry.id   AF-A0A932Q3D5-F1
#
_cell.length_a   1.000
_cell.length_b   1.000
_cell.length_c   1.000
_cell.angle_alpha   90.00
_cell.angle_beta   90.00
_cell.angle_gamma   90.00
#
_symmetry.space_group_name_H-M   'P 1'
#
loop_
_entity.id
_entity.type
_entity.pdbx_description
1 polymer ?
#
loop_
_entity_poly.entity_id
_entity_poly.type
_entity_poly.pdbx_seq_one_letter_code
_entity_poly.pdbx_strand_id
1 'polypeptide(L)'
;KEIGKVVFVKGQATVIRTANPQAKQLSFGASILPLDTLQTGAGALKILFEDKTVLSLGDHSKVLITEYLYQPSQGTRRSIFDIIKGTVRTIVEPSALKNDQVELQTETAVAGIRGTDVGIHVLSATAAQFLCFDGKFETYFKENPAEKVMVETGTFTEVHGATITQPAAITAGQTQEFAPHLEAPKLNDVLKQSKPINPPPAEVPGVIINAPPKSAAEQGFQETSTPEQTMSPTQETPPLIPGGGDETPSDAGSGSSTTGPMKVPVTFPGGAS
;
A
#
# COMPACT_ATOMS: atom_id res chain seq x y z
N LYS A 1 -5.69 1.78 20.82
CA LYS A 1 -5.59 3.22 21.16
C LYS A 1 -5.64 4.00 19.84
N GLU A 2 -6.31 5.15 19.81
CA GLU A 2 -6.22 6.08 18.69
C GLU A 2 -4.79 6.66 18.60
N ILE A 3 -4.32 6.91 17.38
CA ILE A 3 -2.99 7.50 17.11
C ILE A 3 -3.05 8.77 16.26
N GLY A 4 -4.21 9.07 15.68
CA GLY A 4 -4.42 10.26 14.86
C GLY A 4 -5.87 10.41 14.45
N LYS A 5 -6.18 11.54 13.80
CA LYS A 5 -7.52 11.89 13.32
C LYS A 5 -7.50 12.34 11.89
N VAL A 6 -8.55 12.00 11.16
CA VAL A 6 -8.83 12.59 9.84
C VAL A 6 -9.19 14.06 10.02
N VAL A 7 -8.42 14.94 9.41
CA VAL A 7 -8.62 16.40 9.47
C VAL A 7 -9.04 16.98 8.13
N PHE A 8 -8.97 16.20 7.05
CA PHE A 8 -9.52 16.56 5.76
C PHE A 8 -9.85 15.30 4.97
N VAL A 9 -10.97 15.31 4.25
CA VAL A 9 -11.35 14.23 3.33
C VAL A 9 -12.13 14.82 2.17
N LYS A 10 -11.80 14.38 0.95
CA LYS A 10 -12.51 14.71 -0.29
C LYS A 10 -12.63 13.45 -1.13
N GLY A 11 -13.82 13.20 -1.69
CA GLY A 11 -14.05 12.05 -2.56
C GLY A 11 -13.96 10.71 -1.82
N GLN A 12 -13.41 9.69 -2.48
CA GLN A 12 -13.29 8.34 -1.91
C GLN A 12 -12.03 8.22 -1.04
N ALA A 13 -12.22 7.97 0.24
CA ALA A 13 -11.15 7.65 1.19
C ALA A 13 -11.65 6.58 2.16
N THR A 14 -10.91 5.48 2.29
CA THR A 14 -11.28 4.35 3.13
C THR A 14 -10.14 3.93 4.05
N VAL A 15 -10.51 3.21 5.11
CA VAL A 15 -9.59 2.53 6.01
C VAL A 15 -9.91 1.05 6.04
N ILE A 16 -8.88 0.21 5.99
CA ILE A 16 -8.97 -1.24 6.22
C ILE A 16 -8.22 -1.51 7.51
N ARG A 17 -8.86 -2.23 8.44
CA ARG A 17 -8.26 -2.56 9.74
C ARG A 17 -7.83 -4.01 9.77
N THR A 18 -6.70 -4.32 10.41
CA THR A 18 -6.25 -5.72 10.53
C THR A 18 -7.30 -6.62 11.20
N ALA A 19 -8.03 -6.08 12.19
CA ALA A 19 -9.09 -6.81 12.88
C ALA A 19 -10.38 -7.00 12.04
N ASN A 20 -10.58 -6.20 11.00
CA ASN A 20 -11.70 -6.32 10.08
C ASN A 20 -11.28 -5.88 8.67
N PRO A 21 -11.03 -6.83 7.75
CA PRO A 21 -10.48 -6.55 6.43
C PRO A 21 -11.47 -5.84 5.48
N GLN A 22 -12.64 -5.44 5.95
CA GLN A 22 -13.57 -4.63 5.16
C GLN A 22 -13.14 -3.16 5.13
N ALA A 23 -13.11 -2.60 3.91
CA ALA A 23 -12.88 -1.17 3.71
C ALA A 23 -14.06 -0.36 4.27
N LYS A 24 -13.75 0.56 5.19
CA LYS A 24 -14.71 1.50 5.77
C LYS A 24 -14.43 2.91 5.26
N GLN A 25 -15.46 3.62 4.81
CA GLN A 25 -15.35 5.02 4.41
C GLN A 25 -14.91 5.90 5.59
N LEU A 26 -13.93 6.76 5.35
CA LEU A 26 -13.45 7.77 6.29
C LEU A 26 -14.26 9.06 6.15
N SER A 27 -14.48 9.72 7.29
CA SER A 27 -15.09 11.04 7.40
C SER A 27 -14.20 11.94 8.25
N PHE A 28 -14.43 13.26 8.19
CA PHE A 28 -13.76 14.20 9.07
C PHE A 28 -13.93 13.80 10.55
N GLY A 29 -12.84 13.85 11.32
CA GLY A 29 -12.79 13.47 12.72
C GLY A 29 -12.70 11.97 12.99
N ALA A 30 -12.71 11.11 11.95
CA ALA A 30 -12.55 9.67 12.14
C ALA A 30 -11.19 9.34 12.77
N SER A 31 -11.21 8.44 13.76
CA SER A 31 -10.02 7.94 14.44
C SER A 31 -9.20 7.00 13.56
N ILE A 32 -7.89 7.19 13.58
CA ILE A 32 -6.88 6.32 12.97
C ILE A 32 -6.24 5.47 14.06
N LEU A 33 -6.07 4.19 13.77
CA LEU A 33 -5.49 3.19 14.68
C LEU A 33 -4.15 2.67 14.11
N PRO A 34 -3.29 2.08 14.95
CA PRO A 34 -2.10 1.36 14.48
C PRO A 34 -2.51 0.23 13.51
N LEU A 35 -1.65 -0.06 12.52
CA LEU A 35 -1.87 -1.09 11.50
C LEU A 35 -3.04 -0.81 10.55
N ASP A 36 -3.63 0.38 10.60
CA ASP A 36 -4.62 0.79 9.61
C ASP A 36 -3.96 0.95 8.23
N THR A 37 -4.61 0.40 7.21
CA THR A 37 -4.31 0.67 5.81
C THR A 37 -5.27 1.73 5.30
N LEU A 38 -4.72 2.85 4.85
CA LEU A 38 -5.44 4.01 4.34
C LEU A 38 -5.43 3.97 2.81
N GLN A 39 -6.57 4.22 2.20
CA GLN A 39 -6.72 4.19 0.74
C GLN A 39 -7.51 5.39 0.26
N THR A 40 -7.12 5.92 -0.89
CA THR A 40 -7.89 6.92 -1.64
C THR A 40 -8.17 6.41 -3.06
N GLY A 41 -9.36 6.74 -3.57
CA GLY A 41 -9.71 6.60 -4.99
C GLY A 41 -9.48 7.94 -5.69
N ALA A 42 -10.45 8.40 -6.48
CA ALA A 42 -10.52 9.80 -6.92
C ALA A 42 -10.86 10.72 -5.72
N GLY A 43 -9.87 11.04 -4.90
CA GLY A 43 -10.05 11.74 -3.63
C GLY A 43 -8.75 12.18 -3.01
N ALA A 44 -8.84 12.79 -1.83
CA ALA A 44 -7.71 13.21 -1.03
C ALA A 44 -8.03 13.04 0.46
N LEU A 45 -7.02 12.72 1.25
CA LEU A 45 -7.15 12.48 2.69
C LEU A 45 -6.01 13.18 3.43
N LYS A 46 -6.31 13.77 4.58
CA LYS A 46 -5.27 14.19 5.52
C LYS A 46 -5.54 13.74 6.92
N ILE A 47 -4.46 13.38 7.59
CA ILE A 47 -4.46 12.90 8.95
C ILE A 47 -3.47 13.73 9.76
N LEU A 48 -3.91 14.12 10.96
CA LEU A 48 -3.06 14.69 12.00
C LEU A 48 -2.83 13.61 13.07
N PHE A 49 -1.58 13.25 13.28
CA PHE A 49 -1.17 12.27 14.30
C PHE A 49 -0.92 12.94 15.66
N GLU A 50 -0.94 12.15 16.73
CA GLU A 50 -0.67 12.64 18.10
C GLU A 50 0.73 13.29 18.24
N ASP A 51 1.69 12.87 17.43
CA ASP A 51 3.07 13.40 17.40
C ASP A 51 3.22 14.68 16.56
N LYS A 52 2.10 15.26 16.12
CA LYS A 52 1.97 16.43 15.22
C LYS A 52 2.42 16.19 13.79
N THR A 53 2.74 14.95 13.41
CA THR A 53 2.96 14.59 12.01
C THR A 53 1.67 14.77 11.22
N VAL A 54 1.78 15.39 10.04
CA VAL A 54 0.67 15.51 9.09
C VAL A 54 0.97 14.61 7.91
N LEU A 55 0.07 13.66 7.64
CA LEU A 55 0.15 12.77 6.48
C LEU A 55 -0.98 13.12 5.52
N SER A 56 -0.63 13.48 4.29
CA SER A 56 -1.56 13.81 3.22
C SER A 56 -1.44 12.78 2.11
N LEU A 57 -2.57 12.18 1.71
CA LEU A 57 -2.66 11.24 0.61
C LEU A 57 -3.36 11.92 -0.56
N GLY A 58 -2.74 11.85 -1.73
CA GLY A 58 -3.31 12.22 -3.01
C GLY A 58 -4.36 11.22 -3.48
N ASP A 59 -4.76 11.33 -4.74
CA ASP A 59 -5.65 10.32 -5.32
C ASP A 59 -4.94 8.98 -5.54
N HIS A 60 -5.73 7.92 -5.67
CA HIS A 60 -5.29 6.54 -5.95
C HIS A 60 -4.17 6.00 -5.04
N SER A 61 -4.05 6.55 -3.83
CA SER A 61 -2.94 6.29 -2.92
C SER A 61 -3.29 5.18 -1.93
N LYS A 62 -2.27 4.45 -1.48
CA LYS A 62 -2.39 3.42 -0.44
C LYS A 62 -1.21 3.50 0.50
N VAL A 63 -1.49 3.67 1.79
CA VAL A 63 -0.47 3.74 2.85
C VAL A 63 -0.84 2.81 3.99
N LEU A 64 0.12 2.04 4.48
CA LEU A 64 0.00 1.23 5.68
C LEU A 64 0.75 1.90 6.83
N ILE A 65 0.11 1.99 7.99
CA ILE A 65 0.78 2.43 9.23
C ILE A 65 1.39 1.20 9.90
N THR A 66 2.67 0.93 9.66
CA THR A 66 3.33 -0.28 10.14
C THR A 66 3.64 -0.20 11.63
N GLU A 67 4.13 0.96 12.09
CA GLU A 67 4.43 1.20 13.49
C GLU A 67 4.05 2.61 13.89
N TYR A 68 3.52 2.76 15.10
CA TYR A 68 3.28 4.06 15.70
C TYR A 68 3.41 3.99 17.23
N LEU A 69 4.44 4.64 17.76
CA LEU A 69 4.73 4.76 19.18
C LEU A 69 5.13 6.20 19.49
N TYR A 70 4.29 6.90 20.23
CA TYR A 70 4.58 8.25 20.69
C TYR A 70 4.48 8.32 22.21
N GLN A 71 5.64 8.45 22.86
CA GLN A 71 5.78 8.56 24.32
C GLN A 71 6.75 9.71 24.63
N PRO A 72 6.30 10.98 24.54
CA PRO A 72 7.16 12.14 24.76
C PRO A 72 7.74 12.18 26.19
N SER A 73 7.01 11.68 27.19
CA SER A 73 7.50 11.55 28.58
C SER A 73 8.66 10.56 28.72
N GLN A 74 8.76 9.58 27.82
CA GLN A 74 9.87 8.61 27.73
C GLN A 74 10.88 9.00 26.64
N GLY A 75 10.79 10.22 26.10
CA GLY A 75 11.72 10.71 25.08
C GLY A 75 11.69 9.91 23.77
N THR A 76 10.57 9.28 23.42
CA THR A 76 10.49 8.32 22.30
C THR A 76 9.37 8.66 21.31
N ARG A 77 9.71 8.73 20.02
CA ARG A 77 8.81 8.81 18.86
C ARG A 77 9.29 7.82 17.80
N ARG A 78 8.41 6.90 17.41
CA ARG A 78 8.63 5.95 16.31
C ARG A 78 7.40 5.84 15.44
N SER A 79 7.49 6.31 14.20
CA SER A 79 6.38 6.31 13.24
C SER A 79 6.89 5.78 11.90
N ILE A 80 6.34 4.65 11.45
CA ILE A 80 6.74 4.02 10.18
C ILE A 80 5.50 3.93 9.29
N PHE A 81 5.57 4.61 8.14
CA PHE A 81 4.53 4.61 7.13
C PHE A 81 5.04 3.93 5.86
N ASP A 82 4.37 2.87 5.44
CA ASP A 82 4.68 2.15 4.22
C ASP A 82 3.76 2.61 3.09
N ILE A 83 4.34 3.27 2.09
CA ILE A 83 3.66 3.90 0.96
C ILE A 83 3.70 2.90 -0.20
N ILE A 84 2.56 2.23 -0.38
CA ILE A 84 2.44 1.14 -1.34
C ILE A 84 2.23 1.69 -2.75
N LYS A 85 1.48 2.78 -2.90
CA LYS A 85 1.27 3.46 -4.19
C LYS A 85 0.74 4.88 -4.03
N GLY A 86 0.86 5.65 -5.11
CA GLY A 86 0.29 6.99 -5.26
C GLY A 86 1.22 8.09 -4.73
N THR A 87 0.62 9.22 -4.35
CA THR A 87 1.33 10.43 -3.94
C THR A 87 1.03 10.74 -2.48
N VAL A 88 2.08 10.95 -1.69
CA VAL A 88 1.98 11.24 -0.26
C VAL A 88 2.84 12.45 0.06
N ARG A 89 2.36 13.31 0.95
CA ARG A 89 3.18 14.35 1.58
C ARG A 89 3.12 14.19 3.09
N THR A 90 4.28 14.24 3.71
CA THR A 90 4.42 14.12 5.16
C THR A 90 5.16 15.34 5.68
N ILE A 91 4.56 16.00 6.65
CA ILE A 91 5.17 17.11 7.37
C ILE A 91 5.43 16.63 8.79
N VAL A 92 6.71 16.62 9.19
CA VAL A 92 7.14 16.19 10.52
C VAL A 92 7.75 17.39 11.22
N GLU A 93 7.23 17.75 12.39
CA GLU A 93 7.85 18.79 13.21
C GLU A 93 9.19 18.29 13.81
N PRO A 94 10.21 19.15 13.88
CA PRO A 94 11.45 18.85 14.59
C PRO A 94 11.16 18.46 16.05
N SER A 95 11.90 17.49 16.56
CA SER A 95 11.80 17.09 17.96
C SER A 95 13.19 16.99 18.60
N ALA A 96 13.24 17.24 19.91
CA ALA A 96 14.44 17.02 20.72
C ALA A 96 14.36 15.69 21.49
N LEU A 97 13.52 14.75 21.03
CA LEU A 97 13.37 13.45 21.67
C LEU A 97 14.64 12.62 21.46
N LYS A 98 15.04 11.88 22.50
CA LYS A 98 16.25 11.05 22.48
C LYS A 98 16.17 9.95 21.43
N ASN A 99 15.02 9.29 21.34
CA ASN A 99 14.75 8.20 20.40
C ASN A 99 13.71 8.69 19.39
N ASP A 100 14.16 9.44 18.38
CA ASP A 100 13.31 10.01 17.35
C ASP A 100 13.53 9.34 15.99
N GLN A 101 12.52 8.60 15.53
CA GLN A 101 12.55 7.85 14.28
C GLN A 101 11.22 7.98 13.56
N VAL A 102 11.19 8.79 12.50
CA VAL A 102 10.07 8.81 11.56
C VAL A 102 10.58 8.31 10.23
N GLU A 103 9.94 7.29 9.68
CA GLU A 103 10.33 6.69 8.40
C GLU A 103 9.15 6.65 7.44
N LEU A 104 9.46 6.99 6.20
CA LEU A 104 8.61 6.74 5.05
C LEU A 104 9.26 5.64 4.23
N GLN A 105 8.54 4.55 4.02
CA GLN A 105 9.04 3.39 3.29
C GLN A 105 8.24 3.23 2.00
N THR A 106 8.88 2.71 0.98
CA THR A 106 8.26 2.17 -0.23
C THR A 106 8.78 0.75 -0.43
N GLU A 107 8.30 0.01 -1.43
CA GLU A 107 8.84 -1.32 -1.72
C GLU A 107 10.38 -1.33 -1.86
N THR A 108 10.96 -0.26 -2.43
CA THR A 108 12.41 -0.19 -2.70
C THR A 108 13.20 0.69 -1.76
N ALA A 109 12.60 1.66 -1.07
CA ALA A 109 13.37 2.70 -0.39
C ALA A 109 12.89 2.98 1.03
N VAL A 110 13.79 3.55 1.83
CA VAL A 110 13.49 4.10 3.16
C VAL A 110 14.00 5.53 3.21
N ALA A 111 13.13 6.46 3.59
CA ALA A 111 13.46 7.83 3.90
C ALA A 111 13.32 8.07 5.41
N GLY A 112 14.43 8.44 6.05
CA GLY A 112 14.48 8.82 7.47
C GLY A 112 14.24 10.31 7.64
N ILE A 113 13.13 10.67 8.29
CA ILE A 113 12.62 12.02 8.37
C ILE A 113 12.84 12.63 9.76
N ARG A 114 13.38 13.85 9.81
CA ARG A 114 13.61 14.60 11.05
C ARG A 114 13.38 16.09 10.83
N GLY A 115 12.17 16.57 11.10
CA GLY A 115 11.87 17.99 10.98
C GLY A 115 11.83 18.46 9.52
N THR A 116 11.06 17.77 8.68
CA THR A 116 11.13 17.92 7.22
C THR A 116 9.73 17.87 6.62
N ASP A 117 9.55 18.56 5.51
CA ASP A 117 8.39 18.46 4.63
C ASP A 117 8.77 17.67 3.37
N VAL A 118 8.25 16.45 3.25
CA VAL A 118 8.67 15.48 2.24
C VAL A 118 7.49 15.04 1.39
N GLY A 119 7.68 15.06 0.08
CA GLY A 119 6.79 14.45 -0.91
C GLY A 119 7.35 13.11 -1.39
N ILE A 120 6.47 12.12 -1.56
CA ILE A 120 6.79 10.83 -2.16
C ILE A 120 5.77 10.52 -3.24
N HIS A 121 6.25 10.10 -4.40
CA HIS A 121 5.42 9.58 -5.48
C HIS A 121 5.95 8.22 -5.91
N VAL A 122 5.12 7.19 -5.76
CA VAL A 122 5.45 5.83 -6.16
C VAL A 122 5.10 5.66 -7.64
N LEU A 123 6.13 5.61 -8.48
CA LEU A 123 6.02 5.46 -9.93
C LEU A 123 5.68 4.01 -10.32
N SER A 124 6.28 3.05 -9.63
CA SER A 124 6.06 1.62 -9.86
C SER A 124 6.43 0.81 -8.61
N ALA A 125 6.28 -0.52 -8.67
CA ALA A 125 6.74 -1.40 -7.60
C ALA A 125 8.26 -1.31 -7.34
N THR A 126 9.05 -0.83 -8.31
CA THR A 126 10.50 -0.73 -8.21
C THR A 126 11.01 0.71 -8.22
N ALA A 127 10.13 1.70 -8.41
CA ALA A 127 10.53 3.09 -8.61
C ALA A 127 9.70 4.05 -7.74
N ALA A 128 10.39 4.95 -7.04
CA ALA A 128 9.77 6.01 -6.26
C ALA A 128 10.61 7.29 -6.29
N GLN A 129 9.93 8.42 -6.34
CA GLN A 129 10.53 9.75 -6.31
C GLN A 129 10.31 10.39 -4.93
N PHE A 130 11.34 11.02 -4.39
CA PHE A 130 11.35 11.68 -3.09
C PHE A 130 11.73 13.15 -3.25
N LEU A 131 10.90 14.07 -2.77
CA LEU A 131 11.06 15.51 -2.92
C LEU A 131 11.16 16.14 -1.54
N CYS A 132 12.07 17.11 -1.37
CA CYS A 132 12.19 17.89 -0.14
C CYS A 132 11.63 19.30 -0.36
N PHE A 133 10.54 19.63 0.32
CA PHE A 133 9.94 20.96 0.28
C PHE A 133 10.48 21.91 1.36
N ASP A 134 10.89 21.36 2.50
CA ASP A 134 11.52 22.10 3.60
C ASP A 134 12.36 21.16 4.47
N GLY A 135 13.46 21.65 5.02
CA GLY A 135 14.44 20.89 5.78
C GLY A 135 15.37 20.02 4.92
N LYS A 136 15.68 18.82 5.43
CA LYS A 136 16.44 17.79 4.74
C LYS A 136 16.11 16.40 5.27
N PHE A 137 16.39 15.36 4.50
CA PHE A 137 16.23 13.96 4.93
C PHE A 137 17.24 13.05 4.24
N GLU A 138 17.47 11.87 4.82
CA GLU A 138 18.26 10.82 4.20
C GLU A 138 17.34 9.78 3.57
N THR A 139 17.66 9.33 2.36
CA THR A 139 17.00 8.18 1.72
C THR A 139 18.02 7.20 1.18
N TYR A 140 17.65 5.92 1.13
CA TYR A 140 18.50 4.83 0.66
C TYR A 140 17.66 3.70 0.07
N PHE A 141 18.31 2.89 -0.77
CA PHE A 141 17.74 1.65 -1.28
C PHE A 141 17.73 0.59 -0.17
N LYS A 142 16.57 -0.04 0.08
CA LYS A 142 16.35 -0.99 1.18
C LYS A 142 17.39 -2.10 1.27
N GLU A 143 17.81 -2.65 0.12
CA GLU A 143 18.79 -3.75 0.09
C GLU A 143 20.25 -3.26 0.14
N ASN A 144 20.50 -1.95 0.02
CA ASN A 144 21.83 -1.35 0.16
C ASN A 144 21.81 -0.13 1.10
N PRO A 145 21.61 -0.31 2.42
CA PRO A 145 21.49 0.79 3.38
C PRO A 145 22.80 1.56 3.64
N ALA A 146 23.93 1.08 3.12
CA ALA A 146 25.22 1.76 3.22
C ALA A 146 25.30 2.98 2.29
N GLU A 147 24.59 2.94 1.15
CA GLU A 147 24.55 4.02 0.18
C GLU A 147 23.35 4.93 0.43
N LYS A 148 23.61 6.01 1.16
CA LYS A 148 22.59 6.99 1.51
C LYS A 148 22.78 8.27 0.71
N VAL A 149 21.66 8.87 0.33
CA VAL A 149 21.60 10.18 -0.30
C VAL A 149 20.91 11.16 0.64
N MET A 150 21.57 12.30 0.88
CA MET A 150 20.99 13.43 1.59
C MET A 150 20.21 14.28 0.59
N VAL A 151 18.93 14.50 0.83
CA VAL A 151 18.05 15.33 0.00
C VAL A 151 17.74 16.61 0.77
N GLU A 152 18.08 17.75 0.18
CA GLU A 152 17.90 19.08 0.79
C GLU A 152 16.72 19.83 0.16
N THR A 153 16.24 20.85 0.85
CA THR A 153 15.12 21.70 0.39
C THR A 153 15.28 22.13 -1.07
N GLY A 154 14.22 21.97 -1.85
CA GLY A 154 14.20 22.33 -3.26
C GLY A 154 14.83 21.28 -4.19
N THR A 155 15.22 20.12 -3.65
CA THR A 155 15.77 19.00 -4.42
C THR A 155 14.91 17.75 -4.35
N PHE A 156 15.12 16.85 -5.29
CA PHE A 156 14.52 15.53 -5.34
C PHE A 156 15.55 14.47 -5.70
N THR A 157 15.24 13.22 -5.36
CA THR A 157 15.96 12.03 -5.82
C THR A 157 14.94 10.97 -6.24
N GLU A 158 15.40 10.00 -7.01
CA GLU A 158 14.63 8.85 -7.43
C GLU A 158 15.38 7.58 -7.04
N VAL A 159 14.64 6.62 -6.49
CA VAL A 159 15.12 5.27 -6.26
C VAL A 159 14.46 4.38 -7.29
N HIS A 160 15.24 3.74 -8.15
CA HIS A 160 14.76 2.80 -9.16
C HIS A 160 15.57 1.51 -9.10
N GLY A 161 14.93 0.42 -8.69
CA GLY A 161 15.60 -0.84 -8.40
C GLY A 161 16.74 -0.61 -7.41
N ALA A 162 17.93 -1.11 -7.73
CA ALA A 162 19.13 -0.98 -6.89
C ALA A 162 19.87 0.36 -7.03
N THR A 163 19.32 1.34 -7.77
CA THR A 163 19.98 2.62 -8.04
C THR A 163 19.24 3.76 -7.35
N ILE A 164 20.01 4.67 -6.75
CA ILE A 164 19.53 5.95 -6.24
C ILE A 164 20.22 7.09 -6.98
N THR A 165 19.46 8.08 -7.43
CA THR A 165 20.01 9.23 -8.16
C THR A 165 20.58 10.28 -7.18
N GLN A 166 21.58 11.02 -7.61
CA GLN A 166 22.03 12.20 -6.86
C GLN A 166 20.93 13.27 -6.83
N PRO A 167 20.81 14.07 -5.76
CA PRO A 167 19.79 15.10 -5.65
C PRO A 167 19.87 16.11 -6.80
N ALA A 168 18.74 16.36 -7.44
CA ALA A 168 18.57 17.36 -8.49
C ALA A 168 17.51 18.37 -8.09
N ALA A 169 17.55 19.59 -8.66
CA ALA A 169 16.56 20.61 -8.35
C ALA A 169 15.15 20.18 -8.78
N ILE A 170 14.15 20.42 -7.93
CA ILE A 170 12.74 20.17 -8.25
C ILE A 170 12.35 21.03 -9.45
N THR A 171 11.84 20.38 -10.49
CA THR A 171 11.37 21.05 -11.69
C THR A 171 9.91 21.52 -11.56
N ALA A 172 9.51 22.46 -12.41
CA ALA A 172 8.12 22.90 -12.48
C ALA A 172 7.15 21.75 -12.81
N GLY A 173 7.57 20.79 -13.65
CA GLY A 173 6.76 19.61 -13.98
C GLY A 173 6.49 18.73 -12.76
N GLN A 174 7.51 18.45 -11.95
CA GLN A 174 7.35 17.68 -10.71
C GLN A 174 6.50 18.44 -9.68
N THR A 175 6.66 19.75 -9.60
CA THR A 175 5.81 20.59 -8.75
C THR A 175 4.35 20.53 -9.20
N GLN A 176 4.10 20.57 -10.52
CA GLN A 176 2.77 20.50 -11.12
C GLN A 176 2.13 19.12 -10.99
N GLU A 177 2.92 18.04 -10.95
CA GLU A 177 2.45 16.68 -10.71
C GLU A 177 2.12 16.46 -9.23
N PHE A 178 2.91 17.02 -8.32
CA PHE A 178 2.64 16.96 -6.88
C PHE A 178 1.53 17.91 -6.40
N ALA A 179 1.40 19.10 -7.01
CA ALA A 179 0.49 20.17 -6.58
C ALA A 179 -1.01 19.80 -6.55
N PRO A 180 -1.63 19.20 -7.58
CA PRO A 180 -3.08 18.95 -7.59
C PRO A 180 -3.50 17.88 -6.56
N HIS A 181 -2.58 16.99 -6.18
CA HIS A 181 -2.80 15.98 -5.15
C HIS A 181 -2.54 16.50 -3.73
N LEU A 182 -1.91 17.68 -3.60
CA LEU A 182 -1.38 18.24 -2.35
C LEU A 182 -1.73 19.71 -2.15
N GLU A 183 -2.80 20.23 -2.78
CA GLU A 183 -3.51 21.42 -2.30
C GLU A 183 -4.13 21.11 -0.94
N ALA A 184 -3.23 20.97 0.01
CA ALA A 184 -3.49 20.88 1.39
C ALA A 184 -3.80 22.30 1.84
N PRO A 185 -5.02 22.60 2.34
CA PRO A 185 -5.18 23.75 3.22
C PRO A 185 -4.05 23.75 4.26
N LYS A 186 -3.46 24.91 4.53
CA LYS A 186 -2.38 25.02 5.54
C LYS A 186 -2.90 24.40 6.84
N LEU A 187 -2.02 23.85 7.68
CA LEU A 187 -2.43 23.20 8.94
C LEU A 187 -3.37 24.10 9.76
N ASN A 188 -3.15 25.41 9.75
CA ASN A 188 -4.04 26.40 10.37
C ASN A 188 -5.44 26.49 9.74
N ASP A 189 -5.57 26.32 8.43
CA ASP A 189 -6.84 26.33 7.73
C ASP A 189 -7.61 25.03 7.96
N VAL A 190 -6.88 23.91 8.09
CA VAL A 190 -7.41 22.59 8.46
C VAL A 190 -7.90 22.56 9.90
N LEU A 191 -7.12 23.07 10.86
CA LEU A 191 -7.47 23.12 12.28
C LEU A 191 -8.65 24.06 12.56
N LYS A 192 -8.90 25.05 11.68
CA LYS A 192 -10.07 25.93 11.73
C LYS A 192 -11.33 25.33 11.11
N GLN A 193 -11.22 24.24 10.35
CA GLN A 193 -12.38 23.57 9.76
C GLN A 193 -13.07 22.71 10.81
N SER A 194 -14.15 23.22 11.39
CA SER A 194 -15.00 22.48 12.33
C SER A 194 -16.10 21.63 11.65
N LYS A 195 -16.17 21.63 10.31
CA LYS A 195 -17.21 20.95 9.52
C LYS A 195 -16.63 20.24 8.28
N PRO A 196 -17.14 19.04 7.91
CA PRO A 196 -16.70 18.32 6.72
C PRO A 196 -16.95 19.11 5.43
N ILE A 197 -15.99 19.12 4.50
CA ILE A 197 -16.15 19.66 3.14
C ILE A 197 -16.52 18.52 2.18
N ASN A 198 -17.71 17.96 2.39
CA ASN A 198 -18.63 17.33 1.42
C ASN A 198 -19.55 16.35 2.16
N PRO A 199 -20.87 16.34 1.90
CA PRO A 199 -21.69 15.20 2.24
C PRO A 199 -21.19 13.95 1.49
N PRO A 200 -21.34 12.74 2.05
CA PRO A 200 -21.08 11.50 1.32
C PRO A 200 -21.81 11.52 -0.03
N PRO A 201 -21.25 10.93 -1.11
CA PRO A 201 -22.04 10.66 -2.31
C PRO A 201 -23.32 9.95 -1.87
N ALA A 202 -24.47 10.48 -2.27
CA ALA A 202 -25.76 9.88 -1.95
C ALA A 202 -25.72 8.39 -2.30
N GLU A 203 -26.13 7.53 -1.35
CA GLU A 203 -26.38 6.13 -1.64
C GLU A 203 -27.25 6.06 -2.90
N VAL A 204 -26.77 5.33 -3.91
CA VAL A 204 -27.54 5.07 -5.12
C VAL A 204 -28.84 4.39 -4.68
N PRO A 205 -30.03 5.00 -4.87
CA PRO A 205 -31.27 4.37 -4.46
C PRO A 205 -31.44 3.03 -5.18
N GLY A 206 -31.81 2.02 -4.41
CA GLY A 206 -31.73 0.61 -4.77
C GLY A 206 -32.30 0.24 -6.13
N VAL A 207 -31.60 -0.70 -6.77
CA VAL A 207 -32.19 -1.59 -7.76
C VAL A 207 -33.33 -2.34 -7.08
N ILE A 208 -34.57 -2.03 -7.46
CA ILE A 208 -35.77 -2.79 -7.10
C ILE A 208 -35.62 -4.18 -7.72
N ILE A 209 -35.21 -5.18 -6.94
CA ILE A 209 -35.50 -6.56 -7.26
C ILE A 209 -36.96 -6.81 -6.90
N ASN A 210 -37.81 -6.94 -7.91
CA ASN A 210 -39.20 -7.34 -7.73
C ASN A 210 -39.24 -8.74 -7.10
N ALA A 211 -39.62 -8.81 -5.82
CA ALA A 211 -40.11 -10.04 -5.22
C ALA A 211 -41.53 -10.33 -5.76
N PRO A 212 -41.90 -11.60 -6.00
CA PRO A 212 -43.23 -11.95 -6.51
C PRO A 212 -44.31 -11.70 -5.44
N PRO A 213 -45.54 -11.32 -5.84
CA PRO A 213 -46.57 -10.95 -4.89
C PRO A 213 -47.12 -12.17 -4.15
N LYS A 214 -47.26 -12.03 -2.83
CA LYS A 214 -48.06 -12.91 -1.97
C LYS A 214 -49.54 -12.70 -2.27
N SER A 215 -50.23 -13.76 -2.72
CA SER A 215 -51.68 -13.85 -2.68
C SER A 215 -52.10 -14.64 -1.44
N ALA A 216 -53.03 -14.08 -0.67
CA ALA A 216 -53.69 -14.74 0.44
C ALA A 216 -55.08 -15.21 -0.01
N ALA A 217 -55.45 -16.44 0.32
CA ALA A 217 -56.83 -16.86 0.62
C ALA A 217 -56.80 -18.25 1.27
N GLU A 218 -57.54 -18.38 2.37
CA GLU A 218 -57.77 -19.58 3.18
C GLU A 218 -58.53 -20.70 2.45
N GLN A 219 -58.33 -21.95 2.86
CA GLN A 219 -59.30 -22.79 3.59
C GLN A 219 -58.85 -24.27 3.53
N GLY A 220 -58.90 -24.94 4.68
CA GLY A 220 -58.38 -26.30 4.85
C GLY A 220 -59.33 -27.41 4.42
N PHE A 221 -58.79 -28.62 4.29
CA PHE A 221 -59.45 -29.89 4.56
C PHE A 221 -58.38 -30.98 4.74
N GLN A 222 -58.48 -31.74 5.83
CA GLN A 222 -57.73 -32.99 6.04
C GLN A 222 -58.35 -34.08 5.16
N GLU A 223 -57.52 -34.92 4.53
CA GLU A 223 -57.85 -36.35 4.43
C GLU A 223 -56.59 -37.20 4.20
N THR A 224 -56.57 -38.28 4.96
CA THR A 224 -55.60 -39.36 5.05
C THR A 224 -55.65 -40.27 3.81
N SER A 225 -54.51 -40.79 3.35
CA SER A 225 -54.30 -42.22 3.01
C SER A 225 -53.03 -42.47 2.18
N THR A 226 -52.09 -43.24 2.74
CA THR A 226 -51.30 -44.27 2.02
C THR A 226 -52.18 -45.52 1.88
N PRO A 227 -51.99 -46.45 0.91
CA PRO A 227 -50.77 -47.26 0.67
C PRO A 227 -50.46 -47.32 -0.87
N GLU A 228 -49.50 -48.03 -1.47
CA GLU A 228 -48.96 -49.37 -1.25
C GLU A 228 -47.76 -49.59 -2.21
N GLN A 229 -46.93 -50.58 -1.90
CA GLN A 229 -45.77 -51.03 -2.68
C GLN A 229 -46.19 -51.85 -3.93
N THR A 230 -45.27 -51.99 -4.90
CA THR A 230 -44.62 -53.27 -5.35
C THR A 230 -44.35 -53.32 -6.87
N MET A 231 -43.15 -53.84 -7.22
CA MET A 231 -42.72 -54.56 -8.44
C MET A 231 -41.86 -53.84 -9.50
N SER A 232 -40.54 -54.12 -9.43
CA SER A 232 -39.58 -54.29 -10.56
C SER A 232 -39.92 -55.58 -11.37
N PRO A 233 -39.19 -56.04 -12.43
CA PRO A 233 -37.93 -55.59 -13.05
C PRO A 233 -37.91 -55.65 -14.61
N THR A 234 -36.80 -55.27 -15.27
CA THR A 234 -36.16 -56.04 -16.37
C THR A 234 -34.72 -55.55 -16.59
N GLN A 235 -33.83 -56.50 -16.77
CA GLN A 235 -32.38 -56.47 -16.79
C GLN A 235 -31.94 -56.92 -18.19
N GLU A 236 -30.99 -56.23 -18.82
CA GLU A 236 -30.08 -56.85 -19.80
C GLU A 236 -28.68 -56.24 -19.64
N THR A 237 -27.68 -57.12 -19.70
CA THR A 237 -26.24 -56.88 -19.42
C THR A 237 -25.42 -57.30 -20.68
N PRO A 238 -24.07 -57.17 -20.75
CA PRO A 238 -23.31 -56.64 -21.90
C PRO A 238 -22.49 -57.71 -22.65
N PRO A 239 -21.53 -57.32 -23.53
CA PRO A 239 -20.13 -57.80 -23.33
C PRO A 239 -19.02 -56.77 -23.69
N LEU A 240 -17.97 -56.63 -22.85
CA LEU A 240 -16.54 -57.08 -22.94
C LEU A 240 -15.61 -56.32 -23.96
N ILE A 241 -14.70 -55.42 -23.54
CA ILE A 241 -13.18 -55.45 -23.34
C ILE A 241 -12.33 -56.07 -24.49
N PRO A 242 -10.97 -55.94 -24.60
CA PRO A 242 -9.92 -55.00 -24.07
C PRO A 242 -8.79 -54.57 -25.07
N GLY A 243 -7.83 -53.76 -24.61
CA GLY A 243 -6.41 -53.73 -25.09
C GLY A 243 -5.93 -52.35 -25.56
N GLY A 244 -4.79 -51.77 -25.17
CA GLY A 244 -3.56 -52.29 -24.55
C GLY A 244 -2.34 -51.98 -25.44
N GLY A 245 -1.23 -51.48 -24.87
CA GLY A 245 0.09 -51.33 -25.52
C GLY A 245 0.48 -49.86 -25.79
N ASP A 246 1.34 -49.14 -25.07
CA ASP A 246 2.64 -49.41 -24.40
C ASP A 246 3.86 -49.05 -25.29
N GLU A 247 4.98 -48.76 -24.61
CA GLU A 247 6.38 -48.60 -25.05
C GLU A 247 6.89 -47.17 -25.36
N THR A 248 8.06 -46.69 -24.92
CA THR A 248 9.20 -47.18 -24.10
C THR A 248 10.19 -45.99 -23.85
N PRO A 249 11.26 -46.14 -23.03
CA PRO A 249 11.99 -45.05 -22.38
C PRO A 249 13.28 -44.61 -23.12
N SER A 250 13.91 -43.52 -22.68
CA SER A 250 15.28 -43.17 -23.05
C SER A 250 16.14 -42.89 -21.83
N ASP A 251 17.29 -43.57 -21.83
CA ASP A 251 18.37 -43.57 -20.87
C ASP A 251 19.51 -42.69 -21.41
N ALA A 252 20.20 -41.94 -20.54
CA ALA A 252 21.51 -41.36 -20.82
C ALA A 252 22.20 -40.93 -19.51
N GLY A 253 23.16 -41.73 -19.06
CA GLY A 253 24.17 -41.34 -18.09
C GLY A 253 25.43 -40.72 -18.74
N SER A 254 26.06 -39.80 -18.01
CA SER A 254 27.51 -39.48 -17.93
C SER A 254 27.61 -38.11 -17.23
N GLY A 255 28.55 -37.77 -16.35
CA GLY A 255 29.85 -38.34 -16.05
C GLY A 255 30.92 -37.23 -16.17
N SER A 256 31.27 -36.62 -15.02
CA SER A 256 32.64 -36.21 -14.63
C SER A 256 33.37 -35.01 -15.30
N SER A 257 33.85 -34.13 -14.40
CA SER A 257 35.19 -33.48 -14.30
C SER A 257 35.61 -32.28 -15.19
N THR A 258 35.72 -31.13 -14.53
CA THR A 258 36.97 -30.39 -14.21
C THR A 258 37.99 -30.13 -15.33
N THR A 259 38.13 -28.89 -15.80
CA THR A 259 39.43 -28.14 -15.83
C THR A 259 39.28 -26.68 -16.30
N GLY A 260 39.76 -25.76 -15.47
CA GLY A 260 40.08 -24.35 -15.72
C GLY A 260 40.69 -23.79 -14.42
N PRO A 261 41.68 -22.87 -14.40
CA PRO A 261 41.95 -21.83 -15.40
C PRO A 261 43.41 -21.74 -15.88
N MET A 262 43.60 -21.15 -17.06
CA MET A 262 44.92 -20.75 -17.59
C MET A 262 45.26 -19.33 -17.10
N LYS A 263 46.28 -19.23 -16.24
CA LYS A 263 46.96 -17.97 -15.91
C LYS A 263 47.86 -17.55 -17.08
N VAL A 264 47.81 -16.29 -17.48
CA VAL A 264 48.92 -15.63 -18.19
C VAL A 264 49.12 -14.23 -17.60
N PRO A 265 50.36 -13.84 -17.24
CA PRO A 265 50.62 -12.70 -16.37
C PRO A 265 50.69 -11.34 -17.09
N VAL A 266 50.35 -10.32 -16.32
CA VAL A 266 50.52 -8.89 -16.55
C VAL A 266 52.02 -8.55 -16.56
N THR A 267 52.49 -7.77 -17.53
CA THR A 267 53.79 -7.08 -17.43
C THR A 267 53.65 -5.64 -17.91
N PHE A 268 53.84 -4.70 -16.98
CA PHE A 268 54.07 -3.28 -17.24
C PHE A 268 55.58 -3.05 -17.46
N PRO A 269 55.95 -2.01 -18.21
CA PRO A 269 57.15 -1.26 -17.89
C PRO A 269 56.77 0.17 -17.50
N GLY A 270 57.07 0.53 -16.26
CA GLY A 270 57.18 1.91 -15.82
C GLY A 270 58.60 2.42 -16.01
N GLY A 271 58.72 3.70 -16.33
CA GLY A 271 59.63 4.60 -15.61
C GLY A 271 60.99 4.95 -16.24
N ALA A 272 61.16 6.27 -16.36
CA ALA A 272 62.40 7.06 -16.25
C ALA A 272 63.36 7.09 -17.46
N SER A 273 63.30 8.20 -18.21
CA SER A 273 64.24 9.33 -18.10
C SER A 273 63.67 10.56 -18.79
#